data_AF-A0A5J6CNV9-F1
#
_entry.id   AF-A0A5J6CNV9-F1
#
_cell.length_a   1.000
_cell.length_b   1.000
_cell.length_c   1.000
_cell.angle_alpha   90.00
_cell.angle_beta   90.00
_cell.angle_gamma   90.00
#
_symmetry.space_group_name_H-M   'P 1'
#
loop_
_entity.id
_entity.type
_entity.pdbx_description
1 polymer ?
#
loop_
_entity_poly.entity_id
_entity_poly.type
_entity_poly.pdbx_seq_one_letter_code
_entity_poly.pdbx_strand_id
1 'polypeptide(L)'
;VTFRGPSDSHLDSLVGQALFGDGAPAVIGGSDPDLSVERPLFQLISAAQTILPDSDGAIDGHLREVGLTFHLLKDVPGLISKNIEKSLKEAFGPIGISDWNSLFWIAHPGGPAILDQVELKLGLIEEKMRAT
;
A
#
# COMPACT_ATOMS: atom_id res chain seq x y z
N VAL A 1 2.92 4.25 17.22
CA VAL A 1 1.91 5.25 16.77
C VAL A 1 0.70 5.13 17.71
N THR A 2 -0.18 6.14 17.83
CA THR A 2 -1.41 6.09 18.68
C THR A 2 -1.21 5.72 20.16
N PHE A 3 -0.29 6.42 20.87
CA PHE A 3 0.01 6.21 22.31
C PHE A 3 -1.08 6.65 23.31
N ARG A 4 -2.32 6.82 22.85
CA ARG A 4 -3.46 7.29 23.66
C ARG A 4 -4.40 6.14 23.96
N GLY A 5 -5.19 6.25 25.03
CA GLY A 5 -6.30 5.32 25.27
C GLY A 5 -7.41 5.46 24.22
N PRO A 6 -8.30 4.45 24.11
CA PRO A 6 -9.47 4.50 23.23
C PRO A 6 -10.43 5.64 23.63
N SER A 7 -11.14 6.22 22.65
CA SER A 7 -12.10 7.31 22.88
C SER A 7 -13.26 7.25 21.89
N ASP A 8 -14.49 7.31 22.40
CA ASP A 8 -15.73 7.22 21.60
C ASP A 8 -15.90 8.40 20.62
N SER A 9 -15.24 9.52 20.91
CA SER A 9 -15.22 10.70 20.03
C SER A 9 -14.24 10.59 18.85
N HIS A 10 -13.38 9.56 18.82
CA HIS A 10 -12.28 9.39 17.86
C HIS A 10 -12.20 7.93 17.37
N LEU A 11 -13.28 7.42 16.75
CA LEU A 11 -13.38 6.02 16.33
C LEU A 11 -12.33 5.61 15.27
N ASP A 12 -11.90 6.56 14.43
CA ASP A 12 -10.81 6.38 13.45
C ASP A 12 -9.47 6.03 14.13
N SER A 13 -9.22 6.60 15.32
CA SER A 13 -8.05 6.25 16.12
C SER A 13 -8.07 4.78 16.58
N LEU A 14 -9.24 4.20 16.84
CA LEU A 14 -9.37 2.78 17.21
C LEU A 14 -8.97 1.85 16.07
N VAL A 15 -9.29 2.23 14.83
CA VAL A 15 -8.86 1.49 13.62
C VAL A 15 -7.34 1.46 13.56
N GLY A 16 -6.68 2.62 13.74
CA GLY A 16 -5.22 2.69 13.79
C GLY A 16 -4.61 1.82 14.91
N GLN A 17 -5.22 1.82 16.10
CA GLN A 17 -4.77 0.97 17.21
C GLN A 17 -4.88 -0.53 16.94
N ALA A 18 -5.84 -0.96 16.12
CA ALA A 18 -6.02 -2.36 15.75
C ALA A 18 -5.12 -2.79 14.58
N LEU A 19 -4.72 -1.86 13.70
CA LEU A 19 -3.98 -2.16 12.48
C LEU A 19 -2.47 -1.95 12.61
N PHE A 20 -2.01 -0.95 13.35
CA PHE A 20 -0.59 -0.62 13.40
C PHE A 20 0.19 -1.60 14.30
N GLY A 21 1.23 -2.20 13.73
CA GLY A 21 2.22 -3.01 14.44
C GLY A 21 3.64 -2.48 14.25
N ASP A 22 4.58 -3.04 15.01
CA ASP A 22 5.99 -2.65 14.97
C ASP A 22 6.82 -3.64 14.12
N GLY A 23 7.73 -3.12 13.30
CA GLY A 23 8.61 -3.93 12.45
C GLY A 23 9.73 -3.11 11.81
N ALA A 24 10.86 -3.76 11.50
CA ALA A 24 12.03 -3.13 10.90
C ALA A 24 12.65 -4.04 9.81
N PRO A 25 12.36 -3.81 8.52
CA PRO A 25 12.97 -4.55 7.42
C PRO A 25 14.29 -3.92 6.95
N ALA A 26 15.16 -4.73 6.34
CA ALA A 26 16.39 -4.26 5.67
C ALA A 26 16.54 -4.95 4.32
N VAL A 27 17.08 -4.23 3.32
CA VAL A 27 17.37 -4.74 1.98
C VAL A 27 18.74 -4.25 1.51
N ILE A 28 19.40 -5.04 0.66
CA ILE A 28 20.61 -4.63 -0.04
C ILE A 28 20.23 -4.42 -1.50
N GLY A 29 20.44 -3.21 -2.01
CA GLY A 29 20.24 -2.86 -3.41
C GLY A 29 21.57 -2.58 -4.08
N GLY A 30 21.71 -3.01 -5.34
CA GLY A 30 22.90 -2.80 -6.16
C GLY A 30 22.59 -3.07 -7.64
N SER A 31 23.49 -2.65 -8.52
CA SER A 31 23.50 -3.01 -9.93
C SER A 31 24.69 -3.93 -10.23
N ASP A 32 24.63 -4.63 -11.37
CA ASP A 32 25.72 -5.48 -11.88
C ASP A 32 26.23 -6.53 -10.87
N PRO A 33 25.35 -7.43 -10.42
CA PRO A 33 25.70 -8.37 -9.35
C PRO A 33 26.79 -9.35 -9.78
N ASP A 34 27.75 -9.61 -8.91
CA ASP A 34 28.71 -10.69 -9.09
C ASP A 34 28.04 -12.02 -8.76
N LEU A 35 27.55 -12.73 -9.78
CA LEU A 35 26.82 -14.00 -9.62
C LEU A 35 27.66 -15.13 -9.02
N SER A 36 28.97 -14.96 -8.82
CA SER A 36 29.80 -15.90 -8.07
C SER A 36 29.61 -15.79 -6.55
N VAL A 37 29.12 -14.64 -6.05
CA VAL A 37 28.98 -14.34 -4.62
C VAL A 37 27.59 -13.79 -4.25
N GLU A 38 26.97 -13.01 -5.11
CA GLU A 38 25.67 -12.38 -4.92
C GLU A 38 24.54 -13.22 -5.51
N ARG A 39 23.36 -13.08 -4.90
CA ARG A 39 22.13 -13.80 -5.29
C ARG A 39 20.98 -12.80 -5.43
N PRO A 40 20.80 -12.18 -6.60
CA PRO A 40 19.70 -11.25 -6.84
C PRO A 40 18.34 -11.92 -6.61
N LEU A 41 17.44 -11.24 -5.90
CA LEU A 41 16.08 -11.75 -5.61
C LEU A 41 15.03 -11.11 -6.54
N PHE A 42 15.13 -9.80 -6.75
CA PHE A 42 14.25 -9.00 -7.60
C PHE A 42 15.06 -7.94 -8.32
N GLN A 43 14.52 -7.45 -9.45
CA GLN A 43 15.08 -6.33 -10.19
C GLN A 43 14.07 -5.17 -10.18
N LEU A 44 14.53 -3.97 -9.82
CA LEU A 44 13.73 -2.75 -9.92
C LEU A 44 13.77 -2.24 -11.37
N ILE A 45 12.68 -2.45 -12.11
CA ILE A 45 12.57 -2.04 -13.52
C ILE A 45 12.13 -0.58 -13.65
N SER A 46 11.16 -0.16 -12.82
CA SER A 46 10.63 1.20 -12.81
C SER A 46 10.06 1.55 -11.44
N ALA A 47 9.93 2.85 -11.17
CA ALA A 47 9.25 3.40 -10.01
C ALA A 47 8.47 4.66 -10.42
N ALA A 48 7.25 4.80 -9.91
CA ALA A 48 6.37 5.94 -10.19
C ALA A 48 5.61 6.34 -8.92
N GLN A 49 5.19 7.60 -8.88
CA GLN A 49 4.38 8.15 -7.78
C GLN A 49 3.33 9.10 -8.35
N THR A 50 2.15 9.12 -7.73
CA THR A 50 1.07 10.05 -8.05
C THR A 50 0.31 10.44 -6.79
N ILE A 51 -0.33 11.61 -6.82
CA ILE A 51 -1.27 12.06 -5.78
C ILE A 51 -2.67 11.87 -6.37
N LEU A 52 -3.55 11.20 -5.63
CA LEU A 52 -4.89 10.90 -6.13
C LEU A 52 -5.76 12.17 -6.13
N PRO A 53 -6.56 12.40 -7.19
CA PRO A 53 -7.52 13.49 -7.18
C PRO A 53 -8.53 13.30 -6.04
N ASP A 54 -8.97 14.41 -5.45
CA ASP A 54 -9.97 14.45 -4.37
C ASP A 54 -9.58 13.61 -3.13
N SER A 55 -8.27 13.50 -2.84
CA SER A 55 -7.74 12.70 -1.72
C SER A 55 -7.18 13.51 -0.56
N ASP A 56 -7.28 14.85 -0.62
CA ASP A 56 -6.86 15.74 0.45
C ASP A 56 -7.51 15.35 1.79
N GLY A 57 -6.68 15.16 2.81
CA GLY A 57 -7.11 14.75 4.15
C GLY A 57 -7.61 13.31 4.29
N ALA A 58 -7.51 12.48 3.23
CA ALA A 58 -7.93 11.09 3.30
C ALA A 58 -7.13 10.27 4.32
N ILE A 59 -5.83 10.57 4.43
CA ILE A 59 -4.91 10.00 5.43
C ILE A 59 -4.06 11.15 5.95
N ASP A 60 -4.30 11.55 7.20
CA ASP A 60 -3.61 12.66 7.84
C ASP A 60 -2.93 12.25 9.14
N GLY A 61 -1.76 12.85 9.38
CA GLY A 61 -1.01 12.72 10.61
C GLY A 61 -0.64 14.10 11.16
N HIS A 62 -0.90 14.34 12.44
CA HIS A 62 -0.47 15.56 13.11
C HIS A 62 0.43 15.22 14.30
N LEU A 63 1.67 15.72 14.25
CA LEU A 63 2.56 15.67 15.40
C LEU A 63 2.20 16.77 16.39
N ARG A 64 1.91 16.38 17.63
CA ARG A 64 1.49 17.25 18.72
C ARG A 64 2.24 16.85 20.00
N GLU A 65 2.11 17.63 21.08
CA GLU A 65 2.70 17.31 22.39
C GLU A 65 2.28 15.93 22.93
N VAL A 66 1.13 15.48 22.47
CA VAL A 66 0.48 14.20 22.79
C VAL A 66 0.94 13.05 21.89
N GLY A 67 2.02 13.25 21.14
CA GLY A 67 2.51 12.33 20.12
C GLY A 67 1.86 12.54 18.76
N LEU A 68 1.93 11.50 17.92
CA LEU A 68 1.36 11.50 16.57
C LEU A 68 -0.12 11.10 16.62
N THR A 69 -1.00 12.01 16.24
CA THR A 69 -2.44 11.75 16.03
C THR A 69 -2.70 11.44 14.56
N PHE A 70 -3.53 10.45 14.29
CA PHE A 70 -3.85 10.00 12.93
C PHE A 70 -5.34 10.16 12.64
N HIS A 71 -5.66 10.59 11.43
CA HIS A 71 -7.02 10.66 10.91
C HIS A 71 -7.11 9.89 9.60
N LEU A 72 -8.12 9.04 9.50
CA LEU A 72 -8.37 8.19 8.34
C LEU A 72 -9.81 8.41 7.89
N LEU A 73 -10.00 8.91 6.67
CA LEU A 73 -11.32 8.93 6.07
C LEU A 73 -11.79 7.50 5.79
N LYS A 74 -13.08 7.26 6.02
CA LYS A 74 -13.69 5.94 5.80
C LYS A 74 -13.60 5.48 4.35
N ASP A 75 -13.49 6.41 3.40
CA ASP A 75 -13.52 6.13 1.95
C ASP A 75 -12.13 5.99 1.30
N VAL A 76 -11.06 5.85 2.10
CA VAL A 76 -9.72 5.53 1.57
C VAL A 76 -9.73 4.31 0.62
N PRO A 77 -10.40 3.18 0.95
CA PRO A 77 -10.48 2.05 0.02
C PRO A 77 -11.10 2.40 -1.34
N GLY A 78 -12.16 3.22 -1.35
CA GLY A 78 -12.83 3.67 -2.57
C GLY A 78 -11.93 4.58 -3.42
N LEU A 79 -11.19 5.49 -2.78
CA LEU A 79 -10.22 6.35 -3.46
C LEU A 79 -9.11 5.53 -4.13
N ILE A 80 -8.56 4.54 -3.44
CA ILE A 80 -7.50 3.67 -3.99
C ILE A 80 -8.03 2.84 -5.16
N SER A 81 -9.15 2.13 -4.97
CA SER A 81 -9.72 1.25 -6.00
C SER A 81 -10.16 2.02 -7.25
N LYS A 82 -10.68 3.25 -7.10
CA LYS A 82 -11.03 4.11 -8.25
C LYS A 82 -9.82 4.44 -9.14
N ASN A 83 -8.62 4.54 -8.57
CA ASN A 83 -7.45 5.08 -9.27
C ASN A 83 -6.38 4.02 -9.63
N ILE A 84 -6.35 2.86 -8.98
CA ILE A 84 -5.27 1.87 -9.14
C ILE A 84 -5.06 1.42 -10.59
N GLU A 85 -6.13 1.22 -11.35
CA GLU A 85 -6.06 0.74 -12.74
C GLU A 85 -5.33 1.73 -13.66
N LYS A 86 -5.47 3.04 -13.40
CA LYS A 86 -4.74 4.07 -14.15
C LYS A 86 -3.23 3.91 -13.92
N SER A 87 -2.81 3.78 -12.66
CA SER A 87 -1.40 3.59 -12.31
C SER A 87 -0.81 2.33 -12.95
N LEU A 88 -1.57 1.22 -12.99
CA LEU A 88 -1.14 -0.01 -13.65
C LEU A 88 -0.98 0.19 -15.16
N LYS A 89 -1.94 0.83 -15.83
CA LYS A 89 -1.85 1.11 -17.27
C LYS A 89 -0.66 2.00 -17.60
N GLU A 90 -0.37 2.99 -16.78
CA GLU A 90 0.80 3.87 -16.95
C GLU A 90 2.12 3.11 -16.76
N ALA A 91 2.21 2.22 -15.76
CA ALA A 91 3.42 1.45 -15.46
C ALA A 91 3.69 0.32 -16.47
N PHE A 92 2.64 -0.42 -16.86
CA PHE A 92 2.75 -1.65 -17.64
C PHE A 92 2.42 -1.47 -19.13
N GLY A 93 1.75 -0.38 -19.51
CA GLY A 93 1.44 -0.04 -20.89
C GLY A 93 2.66 -0.01 -21.81
N PRO A 94 3.80 0.61 -21.42
CA PRO A 94 5.03 0.63 -22.23
C PRO A 94 5.62 -0.76 -22.54
N ILE A 95 5.32 -1.76 -21.71
CA ILE A 95 5.79 -3.15 -21.88
C ILE A 95 4.68 -4.12 -22.33
N GLY A 96 3.50 -3.58 -22.68
CA GLY A 96 2.41 -4.34 -23.29
C GLY A 96 1.68 -5.31 -22.36
N ILE A 97 1.80 -5.16 -21.04
CA ILE A 97 1.09 -6.00 -20.06
C ILE A 97 -0.24 -5.33 -19.68
N SER A 98 -1.33 -6.09 -19.81
CA SER A 98 -2.69 -5.66 -19.45
C SER A 98 -3.47 -6.71 -18.65
N ASP A 99 -3.00 -7.95 -18.58
CA ASP A 99 -3.54 -8.98 -17.70
C ASP A 99 -2.88 -8.89 -16.32
N TRP A 100 -3.59 -8.30 -15.37
CA TRP A 100 -3.15 -8.14 -13.99
C TRP A 100 -2.95 -9.48 -13.26
N ASN A 101 -3.60 -10.56 -13.72
CA ASN A 101 -3.43 -11.90 -13.17
C ASN A 101 -2.18 -12.61 -13.69
N SER A 102 -1.52 -12.09 -14.72
CA SER A 102 -0.21 -12.60 -15.17
C SER A 102 0.96 -12.18 -14.26
N LEU A 103 0.75 -11.16 -13.41
CA LEU A 103 1.77 -10.59 -12.54
C LEU A 103 1.76 -11.22 -11.14
N PHE A 104 2.90 -11.15 -10.44
CA PHE A 104 2.91 -11.29 -8.99
C PHE A 104 2.56 -9.95 -8.34
N TRP A 105 2.04 -10.00 -7.12
CA TRP A 105 1.49 -8.82 -6.43
C TRP A 105 2.13 -8.66 -5.05
N ILE A 106 2.52 -7.42 -4.75
CA ILE A 106 2.91 -6.98 -3.42
C ILE A 106 2.19 -5.65 -3.20
N ALA A 107 1.10 -5.69 -2.44
CA ALA A 107 0.33 -4.52 -2.06
C ALA A 107 0.61 -4.18 -0.59
N HIS A 108 0.76 -2.90 -0.25
CA HIS A 108 0.84 -2.50 1.15
C HIS A 108 -0.48 -2.83 1.86
N PRO A 109 -0.48 -3.67 2.92
CA PRO A 109 -1.69 -4.10 3.59
C PRO A 109 -2.16 -3.05 4.63
N GLY A 110 -2.38 -1.81 4.19
CA GLY A 110 -2.76 -0.69 5.07
C GLY A 110 -4.12 -0.86 5.76
N GLY A 111 -4.98 -1.73 5.22
CA GLY A 111 -6.23 -2.16 5.82
C GLY A 111 -6.93 -3.20 4.93
N PRO A 112 -7.66 -4.17 5.51
CA PRO A 112 -8.24 -5.29 4.75
C PRO A 112 -9.19 -4.81 3.63
N ALA A 113 -10.01 -3.79 3.91
CA ALA A 113 -10.95 -3.25 2.94
C ALA A 113 -10.29 -2.66 1.68
N ILE A 114 -9.03 -2.20 1.78
CA ILE A 114 -8.28 -1.72 0.61
C ILE A 114 -7.93 -2.89 -0.30
N LEU A 115 -7.43 -3.99 0.27
CA LEU A 115 -7.05 -5.18 -0.48
C LEU A 115 -8.28 -5.80 -1.17
N ASP A 116 -9.38 -5.97 -0.42
CA ASP A 116 -10.64 -6.51 -0.95
C ASP A 116 -11.16 -5.69 -2.14
N GLN A 117 -11.13 -4.35 -2.04
CA GLN A 117 -11.60 -3.50 -3.12
C GLN A 117 -10.67 -3.46 -4.32
N VAL A 118 -9.35 -3.55 -4.12
CA VAL A 118 -8.37 -3.63 -5.22
C VAL A 118 -8.52 -4.96 -5.96
N GLU A 119 -8.63 -6.07 -5.22
CA GLU A 119 -8.89 -7.40 -5.77
C GLU A 119 -10.16 -7.40 -6.63
N LEU A 120 -11.28 -6.92 -6.07
CA LEU A 120 -12.55 -6.82 -6.77
C LEU A 120 -12.47 -5.92 -8.00
N LYS A 121 -11.85 -4.74 -7.87
CA LYS A 121 -11.76 -3.74 -8.95
C LYS A 121 -11.01 -4.27 -10.16
N LEU A 122 -9.93 -5.01 -9.93
CA LEU A 122 -9.03 -5.50 -10.96
C LEU A 122 -9.37 -6.92 -11.42
N GLY A 123 -10.33 -7.59 -10.76
CA GLY A 123 -10.69 -8.97 -11.05
C GLY A 123 -9.53 -9.93 -10.79
N LEU A 124 -8.79 -9.72 -9.69
CA LEU A 124 -7.68 -10.58 -9.34
C LEU A 124 -8.20 -11.92 -8.79
N ILE A 125 -7.48 -12.99 -9.06
CA ILE A 125 -7.70 -14.27 -8.36
C ILE A 125 -7.21 -14.14 -6.91
N GLU A 126 -7.87 -14.85 -5.99
CA GLU A 126 -7.63 -14.78 -4.54
C GLU A 126 -6.14 -14.97 -4.18
N GLU A 127 -5.42 -15.80 -4.94
CA GLU A 127 -4.00 -16.05 -4.69
C GLU A 127 -3.10 -14.83 -4.91
N LYS A 128 -3.57 -13.76 -5.58
CA LYS A 128 -2.77 -12.54 -5.80
C LYS A 128 -2.65 -11.67 -4.57
N MET A 129 -3.64 -11.67 -3.69
CA MET A 129 -3.63 -10.86 -2.45
C MET A 129 -3.36 -11.68 -1.19
N ARG A 130 -3.17 -13.00 -1.33
CA ARG A 130 -2.89 -13.88 -0.21
C ARG A 130 -1.57 -13.50 0.48
N ALA A 131 -1.62 -13.41 1.81
CA ALA A 131 -0.43 -13.23 2.63
C ALA A 131 0.57 -14.38 2.43
N THR A 132 1.85 -14.05 2.43
CA THR A 132 2.98 -15.00 2.33
C THR A 132 3.51 -15.42 3.68
#